data_AF-A0AAJ1VZA3-F1
#
_entry.id   AF-A0AAJ1VZA3-F1
#
_cell.length_a   1.000
_cell.length_b   1.000
_cell.length_c   1.000
_cell.angle_alpha   90.00
_cell.angle_beta   90.00
_cell.angle_gamma   90.00
#
_symmetry.space_group_name_H-M   'P 1'
#
loop_
_entity.id
_entity.type
_entity.pdbx_description
1 polymer ?
#
loop_
_entity_poly.entity_id
_entity_poly.type
_entity_poly.pdbx_seq_one_letter_code
_entity_poly.pdbx_strand_id
1 'polypeptide(L)'
;MVERIEVSVPVRVDLAGGWTDVQPYTGDFGGEVVNFAINQYIHSVMEKDSNGRIRVEYRSDIPTGSGLGTSGAMNVGLIATIAGGGKSPEDIAEMAFQFEALLENRGGRQDQWAAAHGGFNHLLFLGDEVEEMPFEPMKSARNWLRKHF
;
A
#
# COMPACT_ATOMS: atom_id res chain seq x y z
N MET A 1 11.00 -23.21 -14.49
CA MET A 1 10.31 -21.93 -14.28
C MET A 1 9.92 -21.38 -15.64
N VAL A 2 8.67 -20.94 -15.79
CA VAL A 2 8.17 -20.33 -17.03
C VAL A 2 8.07 -18.82 -16.86
N GLU A 3 7.79 -18.36 -15.65
CA GLU A 3 7.61 -16.94 -15.36
C GLU A 3 8.02 -16.64 -13.92
N ARG A 4 8.66 -15.49 -13.71
CA ARG A 4 9.12 -15.00 -12.41
C ARG A 4 8.92 -13.49 -12.34
N ILE A 5 8.17 -13.02 -11.36
CA ILE A 5 7.86 -11.62 -11.16
C ILE A 5 8.29 -11.21 -9.76
N GLU A 6 9.09 -10.16 -9.66
CA GLU A 6 9.49 -9.57 -8.39
C GLU A 6 8.89 -8.18 -8.26
N VAL A 7 8.32 -7.89 -7.10
CA VAL A 7 7.79 -6.57 -6.76
C VAL A 7 8.31 -6.18 -5.39
N SER A 8 8.72 -4.91 -5.25
CA SER A 8 9.04 -4.31 -3.95
C SER A 8 8.12 -3.13 -3.73
N VAL A 9 7.41 -3.11 -2.61
CA VAL A 9 6.49 -2.03 -2.24
C VAL A 9 6.92 -1.42 -0.91
N PRO A 10 6.91 -0.09 -0.77
CA PRO A 10 7.29 0.56 0.47
C PRO A 10 6.21 0.42 1.52
N VAL A 11 6.63 0.52 2.77
CA VAL A 11 5.74 0.76 3.91
C VAL A 11 5.65 2.26 4.20
N ARG A 12 4.77 2.68 5.10
CA ARG A 12 4.37 4.09 5.24
C ARG A 12 4.31 4.57 6.68
N VAL A 13 4.51 5.88 6.86
CA VAL A 13 4.35 6.61 8.12
C VAL A 13 3.25 7.64 7.95
N ASP A 14 2.29 7.63 8.88
CA ASP A 14 1.21 8.61 8.91
C ASP A 14 1.70 9.91 9.58
N LEU A 15 1.49 11.04 8.91
CA LEU A 15 1.73 12.36 9.47
C LEU A 15 0.48 12.85 10.24
N ALA A 16 -0.70 12.62 9.67
CA ALA A 16 -1.98 13.01 10.25
C ALA A 16 -3.13 12.16 9.67
N GLY A 17 -4.22 12.09 10.42
CA GLY A 17 -5.49 11.57 9.90
C GLY A 17 -5.65 10.05 9.92
N GLY A 18 -4.65 9.29 10.39
CA GLY A 18 -4.75 7.83 10.48
C GLY A 18 -6.03 7.37 11.19
N TRP A 19 -6.66 6.30 10.67
CA TRP A 19 -7.97 5.76 11.07
C TRP A 19 -9.20 6.52 10.59
N THR A 20 -9.07 7.74 10.06
CA THR A 20 -10.24 8.43 9.46
C THR A 20 -10.67 7.80 8.13
N ASP A 21 -9.83 6.93 7.56
CA ASP A 21 -10.05 6.15 6.34
C ASP A 21 -10.86 4.85 6.56
N VAL A 22 -11.47 4.67 7.74
CA VAL A 22 -12.24 3.46 8.10
C VAL A 22 -13.73 3.77 8.22
N GLN A 23 -14.59 2.88 7.74
CA GLN A 23 -16.04 2.95 7.96
C GLN A 23 -16.40 2.79 9.45
N PRO A 24 -17.42 3.48 9.97
CA PRO A 24 -18.37 4.36 9.27
C PRO A 24 -17.85 5.79 9.04
N TYR A 25 -16.64 6.13 9.49
CA TYR A 25 -16.15 7.51 9.49
C TYR A 25 -16.11 8.12 8.08
N THR A 26 -15.62 7.37 7.10
CA THR A 26 -15.58 7.81 5.69
C THR A 26 -16.97 8.11 5.13
N GLY A 27 -18.00 7.36 5.55
CA GLY A 27 -19.38 7.59 5.14
C GLY A 27 -20.07 8.73 5.88
N ASP A 28 -19.82 8.86 7.19
CA ASP A 28 -20.51 9.83 8.04
C ASP A 28 -19.91 11.24 7.97
N PHE A 29 -18.58 11.34 7.84
CA PHE A 29 -17.84 12.61 7.95
C PHE A 29 -16.88 12.88 6.79
N GLY A 30 -16.52 11.84 6.03
CA GLY A 30 -15.34 11.88 5.17
C GLY A 30 -14.06 11.71 5.99
N GLY A 31 -13.10 10.96 5.44
CA GLY A 31 -11.78 10.73 6.02
C GLY A 31 -10.71 11.48 5.25
N GLU A 32 -9.60 11.85 5.90
CA GLU A 32 -8.48 12.50 5.24
C GLU A 32 -7.19 12.07 5.92
N VAL A 33 -6.24 11.53 5.15
CA VAL A 33 -4.95 11.04 5.64
C VAL A 33 -3.82 11.73 4.90
N VAL A 34 -2.83 12.20 5.65
CA VAL A 34 -1.55 12.62 5.08
C VAL A 34 -0.48 11.64 5.56
N ASN A 35 0.19 10.96 4.64
CA ASN A 35 1.24 9.99 4.96
C ASN A 35 2.39 10.06 3.94
N PHE A 36 3.46 9.31 4.20
CA PHE A 36 4.51 9.12 3.22
C PHE A 36 5.15 7.73 3.33
N ALA A 37 5.54 7.20 2.18
CA ALA A 37 6.32 5.98 2.08
C ALA A 37 7.76 6.19 2.57
N ILE A 38 8.32 5.18 3.22
CA ILE A 38 9.72 5.16 3.69
C ILE A 38 10.52 4.08 2.98
N ASN A 39 11.86 4.13 3.06
CA ASN A 39 12.75 3.18 2.37
C ASN A 39 12.86 1.83 3.11
N GLN A 40 11.73 1.30 3.58
CA GLN A 40 11.59 -0.02 4.15
C GLN A 40 10.53 -0.76 3.34
N TYR A 41 10.83 -1.97 2.90
CA TYR A 41 10.04 -2.61 1.86
C TYR A 41 9.47 -3.98 2.28
N ILE A 42 8.35 -4.31 1.65
CA ILE A 42 7.92 -5.68 1.45
C ILE A 42 8.34 -6.10 0.04
N HIS A 43 9.12 -7.17 -0.04
CA HIS A 43 9.52 -7.80 -1.29
C HIS A 43 8.65 -9.04 -1.51
N SER A 44 7.97 -9.10 -2.64
CA SER A 44 7.16 -10.24 -3.07
C SER A 44 7.77 -10.84 -4.33
N VAL A 45 7.93 -12.16 -4.36
CA VAL A 45 8.40 -12.90 -5.52
C VAL A 45 7.38 -13.97 -5.88
N MET A 46 6.84 -13.89 -7.10
CA MET A 46 5.96 -14.90 -7.66
C MET A 46 6.70 -15.71 -8.72
N GLU A 47 6.63 -17.03 -8.61
CA GLU A 47 7.15 -17.97 -9.59
C GLU A 47 6.04 -18.89 -10.09
N LYS A 48 5.98 -19.06 -11.40
CA LYS A 48 5.06 -19.98 -12.07
C LYS A 48 5.82 -21.09 -12.78
N ASP A 49 5.47 -22.34 -12.44
CA ASP A 49 6.06 -23.51 -13.08
C ASP A 49 5.34 -23.87 -14.40
N SER A 50 5.90 -24.84 -15.12
CA SER A 50 5.34 -25.31 -16.40
C SER A 50 3.98 -26.01 -16.27
N ASN A 51 3.57 -26.38 -15.06
CA ASN A 51 2.28 -26.97 -14.76
C ASN A 51 1.25 -25.91 -14.30
N GLY A 52 1.63 -24.63 -14.30
CA GLY A 52 0.79 -23.53 -13.86
C GLY A 52 0.68 -23.39 -12.34
N ARG A 53 1.50 -24.10 -11.54
CA ARG A 53 1.54 -23.88 -10.09
C ARG A 53 2.22 -22.55 -9.80
N ILE A 54 1.60 -21.78 -8.92
CA ILE A 54 2.10 -20.49 -8.46
C ILE A 54 2.68 -20.66 -7.06
N ARG A 55 3.90 -20.17 -6.86
CA ARG A 55 4.50 -19.96 -5.54
C ARG A 55 4.73 -18.47 -5.34
N VAL A 56 4.33 -17.95 -4.18
CA VAL A 56 4.62 -16.58 -3.78
C VAL A 56 5.43 -16.61 -2.48
N GLU A 57 6.54 -15.91 -2.44
CA GLU A 57 7.40 -15.76 -1.27
C GLU A 57 7.52 -14.29 -0.89
N TYR A 58 7.48 -13.99 0.41
CA TYR A 58 7.65 -12.65 0.94
C TYR A 58 8.93 -12.52 1.75
N ARG A 59 9.56 -11.36 1.63
CA ARG A 59 10.60 -10.91 2.55
C ARG A 59 10.25 -9.49 2.99
N SER A 60 10.36 -9.22 4.28
CA SER A 60 10.09 -7.89 4.85
C SER A 60 11.36 -7.33 5.49
N ASP A 61 11.63 -6.05 5.26
CA ASP A 61 12.71 -5.32 5.93
C ASP A 61 12.38 -4.99 7.39
N ILE A 62 11.08 -5.04 7.74
CA ILE A 62 10.58 -4.74 9.08
C ILE A 62 9.67 -5.84 9.63
N PRO A 63 9.58 -6.02 10.96
CA PRO A 63 8.62 -6.94 11.55
C PRO A 63 7.18 -6.60 11.16
N THR A 64 6.37 -7.63 10.93
CA THR A 64 4.92 -7.49 10.79
C THR A 64 4.30 -6.99 12.10
N GLY A 65 3.23 -6.19 12.00
CA GLY A 65 2.58 -5.61 13.17
C GLY A 65 3.30 -4.40 13.79
N SER A 66 4.25 -3.80 13.06
CA SER A 66 5.00 -2.60 13.47
C SER A 66 4.19 -1.30 13.42
N GLY A 67 2.97 -1.33 12.88
CA GLY A 67 2.13 -0.12 12.68
C GLY A 67 2.50 0.70 11.44
N LEU A 68 3.40 0.20 10.59
CA LEU A 68 3.85 0.90 9.37
C LEU A 68 3.06 0.51 8.10
N GLY A 69 1.91 -0.15 8.25
CA GLY A 69 1.10 -0.63 7.13
C GLY A 69 1.66 -1.88 6.43
N THR A 70 2.40 -2.74 7.16
CA THR A 70 3.03 -3.95 6.59
C THR A 70 2.03 -4.91 5.95
N SER A 71 0.84 -5.07 6.53
CA SER A 71 -0.17 -6.02 6.02
C SER A 71 -0.75 -5.53 4.69
N GLY A 72 -1.13 -4.25 4.61
CA GLY A 72 -1.58 -3.64 3.35
C GLY A 72 -0.50 -3.70 2.28
N ALA A 73 0.76 -3.41 2.62
CA ALA A 73 1.90 -3.54 1.70
C ALA A 73 2.11 -4.99 1.23
N MET A 74 1.97 -6.01 2.10
CA MET A 74 2.01 -7.42 1.69
C MET A 74 0.90 -7.75 0.68
N ASN A 75 -0.32 -7.26 0.90
CA ASN A 75 -1.45 -7.47 -0.02
C ASN A 75 -1.19 -6.80 -1.38
N VAL A 76 -0.69 -5.56 -1.40
CA VAL A 76 -0.30 -4.88 -2.64
C VAL A 76 0.80 -5.66 -3.38
N GLY A 77 1.82 -6.14 -2.66
CA GLY A 77 2.88 -6.97 -3.24
C GLY A 77 2.36 -8.28 -3.84
N LEU A 78 1.40 -8.95 -3.17
CA LEU A 78 0.73 -10.14 -3.70
C LEU A 78 0.03 -9.84 -5.03
N ILE A 79 -0.87 -8.87 -5.00
CA ILE A 79 -1.73 -8.52 -6.14
C ILE A 79 -0.88 -8.05 -7.31
N ALA A 80 0.12 -7.20 -7.08
CA ALA A 80 1.03 -6.72 -8.12
C ALA A 80 1.81 -7.85 -8.79
N THR A 81 2.32 -8.82 -8.01
CA THR A 81 3.05 -9.97 -8.58
C THR A 81 2.15 -10.91 -9.39
N ILE A 82 0.87 -11.05 -9.03
CA ILE A 82 -0.07 -11.92 -9.74
C ILE A 82 -0.67 -11.22 -10.97
N ALA A 83 -0.92 -9.91 -10.90
CA ALA A 83 -1.51 -9.14 -11.98
C ALA A 83 -0.61 -9.06 -13.23
N GLY A 84 0.71 -9.19 -13.06
CA GLY A 84 1.65 -9.30 -14.19
C GLY A 84 1.85 -8.01 -15.00
N GLY A 85 1.41 -6.86 -14.49
CA GLY A 85 1.48 -5.55 -15.14
C GLY A 85 0.18 -5.12 -15.84
N GLY A 86 0.16 -3.89 -16.37
CA GLY A 86 -1.00 -3.33 -17.10
C GLY A 86 -2.15 -2.82 -16.23
N LYS A 87 -2.00 -2.88 -14.91
CA LYS A 87 -2.90 -2.27 -13.92
C LYS A 87 -2.29 -0.99 -13.37
N SER A 88 -3.13 0.00 -13.10
CA SER A 88 -2.67 1.23 -12.45
C SER A 88 -2.38 0.98 -10.96
N PRO A 89 -1.62 1.86 -10.29
CA PRO A 89 -1.42 1.77 -8.84
C PRO A 89 -2.74 1.73 -8.05
N GLU A 90 -3.73 2.52 -8.49
CA GLU A 90 -5.06 2.60 -7.88
C GLU A 90 -5.81 1.27 -8.03
N ASP A 91 -5.77 0.65 -9.21
CA ASP A 91 -6.35 -0.68 -9.44
C ASP A 91 -5.73 -1.72 -8.50
N ILE A 92 -4.41 -1.69 -8.32
CA ILE A 92 -3.70 -2.62 -7.43
C ILE A 92 -4.06 -2.37 -5.97
N ALA A 93 -4.11 -1.11 -5.54
CA ALA A 93 -4.47 -0.72 -4.19
C ALA A 93 -5.90 -1.15 -3.83
N GLU A 94 -6.86 -0.90 -4.73
CA GLU A 94 -8.24 -1.30 -4.53
C GLU A 94 -8.40 -2.82 -4.49
N MET A 95 -7.78 -3.55 -5.43
CA MET A 95 -7.78 -5.02 -5.39
C MET A 95 -7.15 -5.57 -4.10
N ALA A 96 -6.10 -4.94 -3.58
CA ALA A 96 -5.47 -5.33 -2.32
C ALA A 96 -6.38 -5.06 -1.10
N PHE A 97 -7.10 -3.93 -1.10
CA PHE A 97 -8.09 -3.62 -0.06
C PHE A 97 -9.25 -4.62 -0.09
N GLN A 98 -9.80 -4.92 -1.27
CA GLN A 98 -10.87 -5.90 -1.42
C GLN A 98 -10.42 -7.31 -1.01
N PHE A 99 -9.18 -7.70 -1.34
CA PHE A 99 -8.60 -8.96 -0.86
C PHE A 99 -8.53 -9.03 0.66
N GLU A 100 -8.16 -7.94 1.33
CA GLU A 100 -8.10 -7.85 2.78
C GLU A 100 -9.49 -7.95 3.43
N ALA A 101 -10.50 -7.32 2.82
CA ALA A 101 -11.88 -7.39 3.27
C ALA A 101 -12.46 -8.83 3.20
N LEU A 102 -12.05 -9.63 2.20
CA LEU A 102 -12.41 -11.06 2.11
C LEU A 102 -11.87 -11.88 3.28
N LEU A 103 -10.79 -11.43 3.93
CA LEU A 103 -10.21 -12.07 5.11
C LEU A 103 -10.82 -11.57 6.42
N GLU A 104 -11.96 -10.86 6.34
CA GLU A 104 -12.68 -10.27 7.46
C GLU A 104 -11.87 -9.22 8.26
N ASN A 105 -10.78 -8.70 7.70
CA ASN A 105 -10.03 -7.62 8.33
C ASN A 105 -10.69 -6.27 8.01
N ARG A 106 -11.25 -5.62 9.04
CA ARG A 106 -11.97 -4.34 8.93
C ARG A 106 -11.01 -3.16 9.11
N GLY A 107 -10.01 -3.09 8.24
CA GLY A 107 -9.06 -1.98 8.15
C GLY A 107 -9.57 -0.83 7.27
N GLY A 108 -8.72 0.18 7.14
CA GLY A 108 -8.92 1.28 6.18
C GLY A 108 -8.21 1.01 4.85
N ARG A 109 -8.12 2.06 4.03
CA ARG A 109 -7.55 2.04 2.68
C ARG A 109 -6.17 2.72 2.59
N GLN A 110 -5.73 3.44 3.61
CA GLN A 110 -4.51 4.27 3.52
C GLN A 110 -3.23 3.45 3.25
N ASP A 111 -3.17 2.20 3.73
CA ASP A 111 -1.98 1.36 3.64
C ASP A 111 -1.72 0.91 2.20
N GLN A 112 -2.78 0.47 1.53
CA GLN A 112 -2.72 -0.09 0.18
C GLN A 112 -2.42 1.02 -0.83
N TRP A 113 -3.02 2.21 -0.67
CA TRP A 113 -2.71 3.37 -1.50
C TRP A 113 -1.26 3.84 -1.28
N ALA A 114 -0.83 4.02 -0.03
CA ALA A 114 0.54 4.47 0.23
C ALA A 114 1.59 3.48 -0.29
N ALA A 115 1.32 2.16 -0.21
CA ALA A 115 2.21 1.12 -0.73
C ALA A 115 2.22 1.05 -2.27
N ALA A 116 1.09 1.28 -2.94
CA ALA A 116 1.01 1.25 -4.40
C ALA A 116 1.61 2.50 -5.06
N HIS A 117 1.38 3.69 -4.48
CA HIS A 117 1.84 4.96 -5.03
C HIS A 117 3.27 5.31 -4.59
N GLY A 118 3.64 4.97 -3.35
CA GLY A 118 4.86 5.47 -2.73
C GLY A 118 4.80 6.98 -2.45
N GLY A 119 5.95 7.62 -2.29
CA GLY A 119 6.03 9.09 -2.16
C GLY A 119 5.31 9.68 -0.94
N PHE A 120 4.88 10.94 -1.08
CA PHE A 120 4.01 11.61 -0.10
C PHE A 120 2.58 11.58 -0.63
N ASN A 121 1.64 11.28 0.24
CA ASN A 121 0.25 11.15 -0.12
C ASN A 121 -0.62 12.06 0.74
N HIS A 122 -1.65 12.61 0.11
CA HIS A 122 -2.75 13.26 0.78
C HIS A 122 -4.02 12.66 0.19
N LEU A 123 -4.69 11.83 0.98
CA LEU A 123 -5.77 10.97 0.53
C LEU A 123 -7.06 11.40 1.21
N LEU A 124 -8.07 11.70 0.41
CA LEU A 124 -9.43 11.98 0.85
C LEU A 124 -10.29 10.72 0.64
N PHE A 125 -11.05 10.33 1.66
CA PHE A 125 -11.89 9.13 1.66
C PHE A 125 -13.35 9.54 1.82
N LEU A 126 -14.18 9.39 0.78
CA LEU A 126 -15.59 9.78 0.80
C LEU A 126 -16.46 8.54 0.57
N GLY A 127 -16.99 7.98 1.65
CA GLY A 127 -17.66 6.68 1.64
C GLY A 127 -16.74 5.58 1.13
N ASP A 128 -17.01 5.12 -0.10
CA ASP A 128 -16.23 4.08 -0.77
C ASP A 128 -15.19 4.59 -1.77
N GLU A 129 -15.15 5.91 -2.00
CA GLU A 129 -14.22 6.54 -2.94
C GLU A 129 -12.94 6.99 -2.25
N VAL A 130 -11.85 7.02 -3.02
CA VAL A 130 -10.55 7.58 -2.60
C VAL A 130 -10.07 8.59 -3.64
N GLU A 131 -9.80 9.81 -3.21
CA GLU A 131 -9.28 10.88 -4.06
C GLU A 131 -7.89 11.32 -3.58
N GLU A 132 -6.96 11.46 -4.52
CA GLU A 132 -5.64 12.04 -4.24
C GLU A 132 -5.70 13.56 -4.30
N MET A 133 -5.37 14.19 -3.18
CA MET A 133 -5.33 15.63 -3.03
C MET A 133 -3.90 16.15 -3.24
N PRO A 134 -3.72 17.36 -3.80
CA PRO A 134 -2.40 17.94 -3.97
C PRO A 134 -1.69 18.11 -2.61
N PHE A 135 -0.49 17.53 -2.49
CA PHE A 135 0.38 17.73 -1.35
C PHE A 135 1.84 17.55 -1.75
N GLU A 136 2.62 18.62 -1.67
CA GLU A 136 4.04 18.59 -1.97
C GLU A 136 4.82 19.24 -0.82
N PRO A 137 5.57 18.46 -0.03
CA PRO A 137 6.39 19.01 1.04
C PRO A 137 7.50 19.92 0.49
N MET A 138 7.85 20.93 1.29
CA MET A 138 8.97 21.81 0.97
C MET A 138 10.25 21.01 0.68
N LYS A 139 11.07 21.49 -0.27
CA LYS A 139 12.34 20.86 -0.66
C LYS A 139 13.26 20.57 0.54
N SER A 140 13.29 21.48 1.52
CA SER A 140 14.06 21.30 2.77
C SER A 140 13.60 20.07 3.56
N ALA A 141 12.29 19.87 3.72
CA ALA A 141 11.72 18.72 4.40
C ALA A 141 12.03 17.41 3.64
N ARG A 142 11.84 17.40 2.32
CA ARG A 142 12.16 16.22 1.48
C ARG A 142 13.65 15.84 1.56
N ASN A 143 14.54 16.82 1.51
CA ASN A 143 15.98 16.58 1.62
C ASN A 143 16.37 16.06 3.01
N TRP A 144 15.76 16.59 4.06
CA TRP A 144 16.00 16.11 5.41
C TRP A 144 15.52 14.66 5.57
N LEU A 145 14.30 14.34 5.11
CA LEU A 145 13.75 12.99 5.22
C LEU A 145 14.59 11.96 4.46
N ARG A 146 14.97 12.21 3.20
CA ARG A 146 15.84 11.30 2.41
C ARG A 146 17.20 11.01 3.06
N LYS A 147 17.68 11.88 3.94
CA LYS A 147 18.95 11.69 4.65
C LYS A 147 18.80 10.77 5.86
N HIS A 148 17.60 10.67 6.43
CA HIS A 148 17.36 9.99 7.71
C HIS A 148 16.44 8.77 7.59
N PHE A 149 15.70 8.63 6.49
CA PHE A 149 14.78 7.54 6.19
C PHE A 149 14.92 7.08 4.75
#